data_AF-A0A420E7L7-F1
#
_entry.id   AF-A0A420E7L7-F1
#
_cell.length_a   1.000
_cell.length_b   1.000
_cell.length_c   1.000
_cell.angle_alpha   90.00
_cell.angle_beta   90.00
_cell.angle_gamma   90.00
#
_symmetry.space_group_name_H-M   'P 1'
#
loop_
_entity.id
_entity.type
_entity.pdbx_description
1 polymer ?
#
loop_
_entity_poly.entity_id
_entity_poly.type
_entity_poly.pdbx_seq_one_letter_code
_entity_poly.pdbx_strand_id
1 'polypeptide(L)'
;MLQLLFSIKIAALITVATLGLVSCSLFIRENAFGESWTGKPAEQLIQQWGEPSQKNHQENGGQELIYNMFNNSCTYYFYTDTLGLISRYKYHSETWGTCKPIG
;
A
#
# COMPACT_ATOMS: atom_id res chain seq x y z
N MET A 1 -13.76 -60.57 -5.29
CA MET A 1 -13.62 -59.38 -6.17
C MET A 1 -14.62 -58.26 -5.78
N LEU A 2 -14.92 -58.09 -4.49
CA LEU A 2 -15.89 -57.09 -4.01
C LEU A 2 -15.35 -56.33 -2.78
N GLN A 3 -14.02 -56.25 -2.62
CA GLN A 3 -13.36 -55.44 -1.59
C GLN A 3 -12.40 -54.39 -2.15
N LEU A 4 -12.14 -54.40 -3.46
CA LEU A 4 -11.34 -53.36 -4.13
C LEU A 4 -12.16 -52.17 -4.65
N LEU A 5 -13.49 -52.30 -4.73
CA LEU A 5 -14.38 -51.25 -5.23
C LEU A 5 -14.78 -50.20 -4.18
N PHE A 6 -14.65 -50.51 -2.88
CA PHE A 6 -14.95 -49.55 -1.81
C PHE A 6 -13.83 -48.53 -1.58
N SER A 7 -12.58 -48.90 -1.85
CA SER A 7 -11.42 -48.02 -1.59
C SER A 7 -11.26 -46.89 -2.62
N ILE A 8 -11.80 -47.05 -3.82
CA ILE A 8 -11.66 -46.04 -4.90
C ILE A 8 -12.63 -44.87 -4.73
N LYS A 9 -13.81 -45.09 -4.14
CA LYS A 9 -14.81 -44.03 -3.96
C LYS A 9 -14.51 -43.08 -2.80
N ILE A 10 -13.76 -43.53 -1.79
CA ILE A 10 -13.35 -42.68 -0.66
C ILE A 10 -12.17 -41.79 -1.05
N ALA A 11 -11.27 -42.28 -1.91
CA ALA A 11 -10.12 -41.49 -2.38
C ALA A 11 -10.54 -40.31 -3.29
N ALA A 12 -11.64 -40.44 -4.02
CA ALA A 12 -12.13 -39.40 -4.93
C ALA A 12 -12.91 -38.27 -4.22
N LEU A 13 -13.32 -38.44 -2.96
CA LEU A 13 -14.06 -37.42 -2.23
C LEU A 13 -13.16 -36.46 -1.43
N ILE A 14 -11.90 -36.83 -1.20
CA ILE A 14 -10.97 -36.06 -0.35
C ILE A 14 -10.16 -35.03 -1.18
N THR A 15 -10.09 -35.18 -2.50
CA THR A 15 -9.32 -34.27 -3.37
C THR A 15 -10.02 -32.95 -3.68
N VAL A 16 -11.28 -32.75 -3.28
CA VAL A 16 -12.03 -31.49 -3.53
C VAL A 16 -12.04 -30.56 -2.30
N ALA A 17 -11.50 -30.98 -1.15
CA ALA A 17 -11.57 -30.21 0.09
C ALA A 17 -10.30 -29.39 0.42
N THR A 18 -9.24 -29.43 -0.40
CA THR A 18 -7.97 -28.72 -0.13
C THR A 18 -7.76 -27.47 -0.98
N LEU A 19 -8.68 -27.15 -1.90
CA LEU A 19 -8.63 -25.93 -2.74
C LEU A 19 -9.25 -24.68 -2.08
N GLY A 20 -9.65 -24.76 -0.81
CA GLY A 20 -10.41 -23.70 -0.13
C GLY A 20 -9.63 -22.76 0.80
N LEU A 21 -8.30 -22.90 0.96
CA LEU A 21 -7.56 -22.19 2.03
C LEU A 21 -6.39 -21.32 1.58
N VAL A 22 -6.29 -20.96 0.30
CA VAL A 22 -5.32 -19.94 -0.15
C VAL A 22 -5.96 -18.94 -1.10
N SER A 23 -7.17 -18.48 -0.81
CA SER A 23 -7.47 -17.06 -1.06
C SER A 23 -6.79 -16.27 0.05
N CYS A 24 -5.46 -16.15 -0.03
CA CYS A 24 -4.74 -15.11 0.66
C CYS A 24 -5.23 -13.82 0.01
N SER A 25 -6.36 -13.31 0.49
CA SER A 25 -6.85 -11.99 0.18
C SER A 25 -5.70 -11.07 0.58
N LEU A 26 -4.88 -10.70 -0.39
CA LEU A 26 -3.94 -9.60 -0.31
C LEU A 26 -4.81 -8.34 -0.12
N PHE A 27 -5.36 -8.20 1.08
CA PHE A 27 -5.78 -6.94 1.66
C PHE A 27 -4.48 -6.16 1.85
N ILE A 28 -3.94 -5.64 0.74
CA ILE A 28 -2.98 -4.57 0.78
C ILE A 28 -3.75 -3.44 1.45
N ARG A 29 -3.48 -3.20 2.74
CA ARG A 29 -3.94 -1.99 3.40
C ARG A 29 -3.42 -0.84 2.56
N GLU A 30 -4.32 -0.15 1.85
CA GLU A 30 -4.01 0.99 0.97
C GLU A 30 -3.20 2.08 1.71
N ASN A 31 -3.26 2.07 3.04
CA ASN A 31 -2.58 2.93 4.00
C ASN A 31 -1.06 2.70 4.08
N ALA A 32 -0.56 1.50 3.76
CA ALA A 32 0.81 1.09 4.06
C ALA A 32 1.87 1.64 3.09
N PHE A 33 1.45 2.25 1.97
CA PHE A 33 2.38 2.65 0.94
C PHE A 33 3.28 3.82 1.38
N GLY A 34 2.66 4.91 1.85
CA GLY A 34 3.42 6.06 2.32
C GLY A 34 4.20 5.80 3.61
N GLU A 35 3.82 4.76 4.36
CA GLU A 35 4.59 4.30 5.53
C GLU A 35 5.98 3.78 5.14
N SER A 36 6.14 3.24 3.93
CA SER A 36 7.46 2.77 3.44
C SER A 36 8.48 3.89 3.21
N TRP A 37 8.01 5.14 3.20
CA TRP A 37 8.85 6.32 3.09
C TRP A 37 9.32 6.85 4.44
N THR A 38 8.71 6.42 5.54
CA THR A 38 9.11 6.84 6.88
C THR A 38 10.58 6.47 7.14
N GLY A 39 11.36 7.44 7.62
CA GLY A 39 12.80 7.34 7.86
C GLY A 39 13.67 7.61 6.62
N LYS A 40 13.09 7.75 5.42
CA LYS A 40 13.85 8.09 4.21
C LYS A 40 14.01 9.61 4.04
N PRO A 41 15.10 10.09 3.40
CA PRO A 41 15.26 11.50 3.08
C PRO A 41 14.19 11.99 2.11
N ALA A 42 13.69 13.21 2.34
CA ALA A 42 12.78 13.88 1.42
C ALA A 42 13.36 14.04 0.00
N GLU A 43 14.66 14.27 -0.13
CA GLU A 43 15.34 14.37 -1.42
C GLU A 43 15.19 13.08 -2.24
N GLN A 44 15.20 11.92 -1.58
CA GLN A 44 15.00 10.64 -2.26
C GLN A 44 13.57 10.51 -2.79
N LEU A 45 12.58 10.99 -2.04
CA LEU A 45 11.20 11.04 -2.50
C LEU A 45 11.07 11.96 -3.71
N ILE A 46 11.64 13.16 -3.65
CA ILE A 46 11.62 14.14 -4.75
C ILE A 46 12.32 13.57 -5.99
N GLN A 47 13.42 12.84 -5.82
CA GLN A 47 14.12 12.22 -6.95
C GLN A 47 13.28 11.13 -7.63
N GLN A 48 12.50 10.36 -6.88
CA GLN A 48 11.69 9.26 -7.44
C GLN A 48 10.32 9.73 -7.96
N TRP A 49 9.69 10.66 -7.27
CA TRP A 49 8.33 11.12 -7.55
C TRP A 49 8.27 12.44 -8.32
N GLY A 50 9.39 13.15 -8.39
CA GLY A 50 9.48 14.51 -8.92
C GLY A 50 9.21 15.58 -7.86
N GLU A 51 9.24 16.83 -8.31
CA GLU A 51 8.96 17.99 -7.46
C GLU A 51 7.52 17.96 -6.94
N PRO A 52 7.30 18.24 -5.65
CA PRO A 52 5.95 18.33 -5.09
C PRO A 52 5.21 19.53 -5.69
N SER A 53 3.88 19.44 -5.69
CA SER A 53 3.03 20.57 -6.09
C SER A 53 3.19 21.76 -5.13
N GLN A 54 3.42 21.49 -3.85
CA GLN A 54 3.71 22.51 -2.84
C GLN A 54 4.72 21.99 -1.81
N LYS A 55 5.55 22.89 -1.28
CA LYS A 55 6.47 22.64 -0.18
C LYS A 55 6.28 23.74 0.88
N ASN A 56 5.80 23.34 2.05
CA ASN A 56 5.59 24.24 3.19
C ASN A 56 6.63 23.98 4.28
N HIS A 57 6.99 25.01 5.03
CA HIS A 57 7.79 24.85 6.25
C HIS A 57 6.85 24.57 7.43
N GLN A 58 7.21 23.60 8.26
CA GLN A 58 6.50 23.30 9.50
C GLN A 58 7.13 24.08 10.67
N GLU A 59 6.32 24.39 11.69
CA GLU A 59 6.78 25.10 12.89
C GLU A 59 7.89 24.36 13.65
N ASN A 60 7.93 23.03 13.55
CA ASN A 60 8.96 22.20 14.15
C ASN A 60 10.31 22.23 13.40
N GLY A 61 10.44 23.02 12.33
CA GLY A 61 11.63 23.08 11.47
C GLY A 61 11.69 22.01 10.38
N GLY A 62 10.68 21.14 10.27
CA GLY A 62 10.52 20.20 9.17
C GLY A 62 9.83 20.82 7.95
N GLN A 63 9.53 19.98 6.97
CA GLN A 63 8.86 20.35 5.72
C GLN A 63 7.60 19.51 5.51
N GLU A 64 6.56 20.10 4.94
CA GLU A 64 5.41 19.39 4.40
C GLU A 64 5.51 19.42 2.87
N LEU A 65 5.51 18.25 2.26
CA LEU A 65 5.55 18.05 0.81
C LEU A 65 4.17 17.58 0.36
N ILE A 66 3.55 18.32 -0.55
CA ILE A 66 2.20 18.05 -1.04
C ILE A 66 2.27 17.67 -2.50
N TYR A 67 1.78 16.48 -2.83
CA TYR A 67 1.67 15.98 -4.19
C TYR A 67 0.21 15.84 -4.58
N ASN A 68 -0.22 16.61 -5.57
CA ASN A 68 -1.53 16.45 -6.19
C ASN A 68 -1.41 15.58 -7.44
N MET A 69 -2.14 14.48 -7.46
CA MET A 69 -2.09 13.47 -8.50
C MET A 69 -3.48 13.19 -9.06
N PHE A 70 -3.52 12.57 -10.24
CA PHE A 70 -4.77 12.17 -10.91
C PHE A 70 -5.77 13.32 -11.03
N ASN A 71 -5.34 14.44 -11.62
CA ASN A 71 -6.18 15.64 -11.79
C ASN A 71 -6.75 16.17 -10.46
N ASN A 72 -5.91 16.26 -9.43
CA ASN A 72 -6.23 16.69 -8.07
C ASN A 72 -7.23 15.79 -7.30
N SER A 73 -7.62 14.63 -7.83
CA SER A 73 -8.49 13.69 -7.09
C SER A 73 -7.77 12.97 -5.94
N CYS A 74 -6.44 13.04 -5.91
CA CYS A 74 -5.59 12.44 -4.91
C CYS A 74 -4.55 13.44 -4.41
N THR A 75 -4.49 13.64 -3.09
CA THR A 75 -3.45 14.45 -2.47
C THR A 75 -2.66 13.64 -1.47
N TYR A 76 -1.35 13.59 -1.66
CA TYR A 76 -0.40 12.94 -0.77
C TYR A 76 0.38 13.99 0.00
N TYR A 77 0.48 13.82 1.31
CA TYR A 77 1.18 14.69 2.23
C TYR A 77 2.30 13.90 2.90
N PHE A 78 3.54 14.36 2.73
CA PHE A 78 4.70 13.82 3.44
C PHE A 78 5.25 14.90 4.37
N TYR A 79 5.47 14.51 5.63
CA TYR A 79 5.97 15.40 6.66
C TYR A 79 7.38 14.97 7.02
N THR A 80 8.34 15.89 7.01
CA THR A 80 9.70 15.63 7.47
C THR A 80 9.91 16.08 8.91
N ASP A 81 10.92 15.54 9.56
CA ASP A 81 11.52 16.10 10.75
C ASP A 81 12.56 17.20 10.41
N THR A 82 13.28 17.68 11.43
CA THR A 82 14.34 18.69 11.31
C THR A 82 15.60 18.19 10.60
N LEU A 83 15.77 16.87 10.47
CA LEU A 83 16.87 16.24 9.75
C LEU A 83 16.53 16.02 8.26
N GLY A 84 15.32 16.38 7.84
CA GLY A 84 14.84 16.18 6.47
C GLY A 84 14.37 14.75 6.20
N LEU A 85 14.21 13.92 7.23
CA LEU A 85 13.70 12.55 7.10
C LEU A 85 12.18 12.56 7.19
N ILE A 86 11.53 11.78 6.34
CA ILE A 86 10.07 11.64 6.37
C ILE A 86 9.67 10.97 7.68
N SER A 87 8.91 11.68 8.50
CA SER A 87 8.45 11.21 9.81
C SER A 87 7.00 10.72 9.75
N ARG A 88 6.18 11.32 8.89
CA ARG A 88 4.75 10.97 8.76
C ARG A 88 4.28 11.10 7.33
N TYR A 89 3.19 10.41 7.06
CA TYR A 89 2.50 10.42 5.78
C TYR A 89 0.99 10.50 6.02
N LYS A 90 0.30 11.20 5.13
CA LYS A 90 -1.15 11.25 5.05
C LYS A 90 -1.55 11.27 3.58
N TYR A 91 -2.69 10.67 3.26
CA TYR A 91 -3.29 10.83 1.94
C TYR A 91 -4.76 11.22 2.06
N HIS A 92 -5.23 11.88 1.02
CA HIS A 92 -6.63 12.23 0.83
C HIS A 92 -7.06 11.81 -0.58
N SER A 93 -8.27 11.29 -0.68
CA SER A 93 -8.86 10.80 -1.92
C SER A 93 -10.28 11.33 -2.02
N GLU A 94 -10.58 12.05 -3.10
CA GLU A 94 -11.94 12.55 -3.34
C GLU A 94 -12.86 11.44 -3.89
N THR A 95 -12.30 10.41 -4.52
CA THR A 95 -13.06 9.26 -5.07
C THR A 95 -12.54 7.95 -4.49
N TRP A 96 -13.40 7.24 -3.75
CA TRP A 96 -13.04 5.97 -3.12
C TRP A 96 -12.43 4.98 -4.13
N GLY A 97 -11.18 4.56 -3.88
CA GLY A 97 -10.47 3.54 -4.66
C GLY A 97 -9.71 4.05 -5.91
N THR A 98 -9.67 5.35 -6.22
CA THR A 98 -8.91 5.86 -7.37
C THR A 98 -7.48 6.25 -7.03
N CYS A 99 -7.19 6.54 -5.76
CA CYS A 99 -5.84 6.81 -5.30
C CYS A 99 -5.11 5.50 -5.11
N LYS A 100 -4.61 4.95 -6.23
CA LYS A 100 -3.64 3.87 -6.14
C LYS A 100 -2.41 4.38 -5.41
N PRO A 101 -1.92 3.67 -4.38
CA PRO A 101 -0.60 3.94 -3.85
C PRO A 101 0.40 3.84 -5.00
N ILE A 102 1.08 4.95 -5.30
CA ILE A 102 2.04 5.00 -6.40
C ILE A 102 3.37 4.47 -5.86
N GLY A 103 3.83 3.32 -6.35
CA GLY A 103 5.07 2.65 -5.96
C GLY A 103 6.30 3.18 -6.63
#